data_AF-A0A6P0IQ89-F1
#
_entry.id   AF-A0A6P0IQ89-F1
#
_cell.length_a   1.000
_cell.length_b   1.000
_cell.length_c   1.000
_cell.angle_alpha   90.00
_cell.angle_beta   90.00
_cell.angle_gamma   90.00
#
_symmetry.space_group_name_H-M   'P 1'
#
loop_
_entity.id
_entity.type
_entity.pdbx_description
1 polymer ?
#
loop_
_entity_poly.entity_id
_entity_poly.type
_entity_poly.pdbx_seq_one_letter_code
_entity_poly.pdbx_strand_id
1 'polypeptide(L)'
;MSTGSFEKNSLDWQLQLLQRQFGEWWELTMSQVPLDQAQGSLPSWLLSPMLARGIRITFWLLVAVILSWLGVRLLRGLHPYISYYYQQLNQAANRVTKRPVPELSVVNWWERSQNYQQQGNYTEACRCLYMGMLQQLHDTGIAPRHPSRTDGEYLQL
;
A
#
# COMPACT_ATOMS: atom_id res chain seq x y z
N MET A 1 10.07 46.68 -12.59
CA MET A 1 10.52 45.39 -12.04
C MET A 1 9.51 44.99 -10.95
N SER A 2 8.59 44.08 -11.25
CA SER A 2 7.53 43.68 -10.31
C SER A 2 8.08 42.62 -9.36
N THR A 3 8.22 42.97 -8.09
CA THR A 3 8.51 42.03 -7.00
C THR A 3 7.27 41.18 -6.77
N GLY A 4 7.20 40.02 -7.42
CA GLY A 4 6.12 39.05 -7.25
C GLY A 4 6.02 38.63 -5.79
N SER A 5 4.81 38.73 -5.24
CA SER A 5 4.45 38.23 -3.92
C SER A 5 4.68 36.72 -3.88
N PHE A 6 5.73 36.27 -3.20
CA PHE A 6 6.00 34.85 -3.03
C PHE A 6 4.98 34.24 -2.07
N GLU A 7 4.16 33.31 -2.56
CA GLU A 7 3.22 32.50 -1.78
C GLU A 7 4.00 31.58 -0.84
N LYS A 8 4.15 31.97 0.43
CA LYS A 8 4.94 31.24 1.45
C LYS A 8 4.22 30.03 2.05
N ASN A 9 3.09 29.58 1.49
CA ASN A 9 2.25 28.54 2.08
C ASN A 9 1.91 27.40 1.11
N SER A 10 2.61 27.32 -0.02
CA SER A 10 2.49 26.20 -0.96
C SER A 10 3.31 25.00 -0.48
N LEU A 11 2.83 23.79 -0.77
CA LEU A 11 3.49 22.53 -0.40
C LEU A 11 4.90 22.41 -1.00
N ASP A 12 5.11 22.95 -2.21
CA ASP A 12 6.43 23.02 -2.84
C ASP A 12 7.42 23.86 -2.03
N TRP A 13 6.97 24.99 -1.48
CA TRP A 13 7.82 25.83 -0.63
C TRP A 13 8.17 25.14 0.69
N GLN A 14 7.22 24.43 1.29
CA GLN A 14 7.46 23.66 2.53
C GLN A 14 8.44 22.50 2.28
N LEU A 15 8.34 21.80 1.15
CA LEU A 15 9.29 20.75 0.74
C LEU A 15 10.69 21.31 0.52
N GLN A 16 10.82 22.46 -0.14
CA GLN A 16 12.12 23.12 -0.36
C GLN A 16 12.76 23.58 0.95
N LEU A 17 11.96 24.10 1.89
CA LEU A 17 12.46 24.51 3.21
C LEU A 17 12.97 23.30 4.00
N LEU A 18 12.23 22.19 3.95
CA LEU A 18 12.60 20.94 4.63
C LEU A 18 13.88 20.35 4.04
N GLN A 19 14.01 20.35 2.71
CA GLN A 19 15.25 19.93 2.02
C GLN A 19 16.45 20.78 2.43
N ARG A 20 16.30 22.10 2.51
CA ARG A 20 17.39 23.00 2.94
C ARG A 20 17.80 22.77 4.38
N GLN A 21 16.84 22.69 5.30
CA GLN A 21 17.13 22.45 6.72
C GLN A 21 17.80 21.10 6.94
N PHE A 22 17.39 20.06 6.19
CA PHE A 22 18.07 18.76 6.22
C PHE A 22 19.51 18.85 5.72
N GLY A 23 19.76 19.61 4.64
CA GLY A 23 21.11 19.82 4.10
C GLY A 23 22.02 20.53 5.09
N GLU A 24 21.56 21.65 5.66
CA GLU A 24 22.32 22.41 6.66
C GLU A 24 22.58 21.59 7.92
N TRP A 25 21.57 20.87 8.42
CA TRP A 25 21.74 19.99 9.57
C TRP A 25 22.72 18.84 9.30
N TRP A 26 22.66 18.26 8.09
CA TRP A 26 23.58 17.20 7.68
C TRP A 26 25.02 17.70 7.58
N GLU A 27 25.24 18.86 6.96
CA GLU A 27 26.55 19.50 6.89
C GLU A 27 27.10 19.83 8.28
N LEU A 28 26.27 20.38 9.18
CA LEU A 28 26.65 20.65 10.56
C LEU A 28 26.97 19.37 11.35
N THR A 29 26.18 18.31 11.16
CA THR A 29 26.40 17.04 11.85
C THR A 29 27.70 16.39 11.36
N MET A 30 27.93 16.35 10.05
CA MET A 30 29.12 15.70 9.49
C MET A 30 30.40 16.51 9.72
N SER A 31 30.30 17.85 9.74
CA SER A 31 31.45 18.72 10.08
C SER A 31 31.81 18.69 11.58
N GLN A 32 30.85 18.37 12.45
CA GLN A 32 31.09 18.14 13.87
C GLN A 32 31.67 16.76 14.19
N VAL A 33 31.77 15.85 13.21
CA VAL A 33 32.52 14.60 13.38
C VAL A 33 33.97 14.89 13.02
N PRO A 34 34.88 15.09 14.00
CA PRO A 34 36.30 15.11 13.71
C PRO A 34 36.68 13.74 13.13
N LEU A 35 36.87 13.68 11.81
CA LEU A 35 37.44 12.52 11.12
C LEU A 35 38.94 12.34 11.40
N ASP A 36 39.52 13.23 12.20
CA ASP A 36 40.89 13.13 12.68
C ASP A 36 40.90 12.45 14.05
N GLN A 37 41.16 11.14 14.05
CA GLN A 37 41.47 10.23 15.18
C GLN A 37 40.43 9.14 15.48
N ALA A 38 40.29 8.21 14.53
CA ALA A 38 40.00 6.81 14.87
C ALA A 38 41.29 5.97 14.80
N GLN A 39 42.37 6.44 15.45
CA GLN A 39 43.58 5.65 15.74
C GLN A 39 43.51 5.01 17.15
N GLY A 40 42.34 5.03 17.79
CA GLY A 40 42.05 4.16 18.91
C GLY A 40 41.63 2.80 18.37
N SER A 41 42.53 1.82 18.41
CA SER A 41 42.21 0.41 18.19
C SER A 41 40.87 0.07 18.86
N LEU A 42 39.88 -0.35 18.06
CA LEU A 42 38.63 -0.88 18.59
C LEU A 42 38.98 -1.90 19.68
N PRO A 43 38.34 -1.85 20.86
CA PRO A 43 38.67 -2.76 21.94
C PRO A 43 38.61 -4.22 21.46
N SER A 44 39.61 -5.03 21.80
CA SER A 44 39.74 -6.41 21.29
C SER A 44 38.52 -7.30 21.59
N TRP A 45 37.75 -6.98 22.64
CA TRP A 45 36.48 -7.64 22.96
C TRP A 45 35.38 -7.36 21.93
N LEU A 46 35.40 -6.21 21.25
CA LEU A 46 34.48 -5.83 20.18
C LEU A 46 34.82 -6.53 18.85
N LEU A 47 36.09 -6.90 18.65
CA LEU A 47 36.59 -7.65 17.48
C LEU A 47 36.33 -9.16 17.57
N SER A 48 35.70 -9.63 18.65
CA SER A 48 35.33 -11.04 18.78
C SER A 48 34.32 -11.45 17.69
N PRO A 49 34.57 -12.53 16.92
CA PRO A 49 33.72 -12.95 15.81
C PRO A 49 32.30 -13.33 16.24
N MET A 50 32.11 -13.74 17.50
CA MET A 50 30.80 -14.06 18.06
C MET A 50 29.96 -12.80 18.33
N LEU A 51 30.60 -11.76 18.90
CA LEU A 51 29.97 -10.48 19.17
C LEU A 51 29.68 -9.71 17.88
N ALA A 52 30.61 -9.70 16.93
CA ALA A 52 30.40 -9.09 15.61
C ALA A 52 29.20 -9.70 14.89
N ARG A 53 29.02 -11.02 14.99
CA ARG A 53 27.85 -11.72 14.44
C ARG A 53 26.56 -11.34 15.17
N GLY A 54 26.60 -11.27 16.50
CA GLY A 54 25.47 -10.81 17.32
C GLY A 54 25.01 -9.42 16.93
N ILE A 55 25.93 -8.45 16.91
CA ILE A 55 25.66 -7.05 16.52
C ILE A 55 25.07 -6.98 15.12
N ARG A 56 25.60 -7.74 14.15
CA ARG A 56 25.08 -7.78 12.79
C ARG A 56 23.63 -8.28 12.75
N ILE A 57 23.32 -9.35 13.49
CA ILE A 57 21.95 -9.88 13.56
C ILE A 57 21.02 -8.85 14.20
N THR A 58 21.42 -8.24 15.32
CA THR A 58 20.62 -7.22 16.01
C THR A 58 20.38 -6.01 15.13
N PHE A 59 21.39 -5.56 14.38
CA PHE A 59 21.27 -4.47 13.42
C PHE A 59 20.23 -4.79 12.34
N TRP A 60 20.33 -5.96 11.69
CA TRP A 60 19.36 -6.36 10.65
C TRP A 60 17.96 -6.56 11.21
N LEU A 61 17.82 -7.08 12.43
CA LEU A 61 16.54 -7.21 13.10
C LEU A 61 15.90 -5.84 13.33
N LEU A 62 16.67 -4.87 13.82
CA LEU A 62 16.21 -3.51 14.04
C LEU A 62 15.80 -2.83 12.72
N VAL A 63 16.59 -3.00 11.66
CA VAL A 63 16.26 -2.53 10.31
C VAL A 63 14.97 -3.15 9.80
N ALA A 64 14.79 -4.47 9.95
CA ALA A 64 13.58 -5.17 9.52
C ALA A 64 12.34 -4.68 10.29
N VAL A 65 12.46 -4.47 11.61
CA VAL A 65 11.38 -3.91 12.44
C VAL A 65 11.01 -2.50 11.98
N ILE A 66 12.00 -1.64 11.71
CA ILE A 66 11.75 -0.27 11.21
C ILE A 66 11.06 -0.32 9.85
N LEU A 67 11.55 -1.13 8.91
CA LEU A 67 10.96 -1.26 7.58
C LEU A 67 9.52 -1.78 7.63
N SER A 68 9.28 -2.81 8.45
CA SER A 68 7.93 -3.36 8.65
C SER A 68 7.00 -2.31 9.25
N TRP A 69 7.46 -1.60 10.28
CA TRP A 69 6.70 -0.51 10.90
C TRP A 69 6.41 0.62 9.92
N LEU A 70 7.38 1.02 9.10
CA LEU A 70 7.22 2.05 8.08
C LEU A 70 6.20 1.61 7.02
N GLY A 71 6.28 0.35 6.58
CA GLY A 71 5.34 -0.24 5.62
C GLY A 71 3.91 -0.25 6.14
N VAL A 72 3.70 -0.70 7.39
CA VAL A 72 2.39 -0.68 8.04
C VAL A 72 1.88 0.76 8.19
N ARG A 73 2.76 1.70 8.55
CA ARG A 73 2.39 3.11 8.73
C ARG A 73 1.99 3.77 7.40
N LEU A 74 2.72 3.49 6.32
CA LEU A 74 2.38 3.95 4.97
C LEU A 74 1.04 3.38 4.51
N LEU A 75 0.84 2.07 4.66
CA LEU A 75 -0.43 1.41 4.30
C LEU A 75 -1.61 1.98 5.08
N ARG A 76 -1.43 2.25 6.37
CA ARG A 76 -2.48 2.87 7.21
C ARG A 76 -2.75 4.32 6.82
N GLY A 77 -1.73 5.07 6.41
CA GLY A 77 -1.88 6.44 5.90
C GLY A 77 -2.53 6.53 4.52
N LEU A 78 -2.37 5.49 3.69
CA LEU A 78 -3.00 5.36 2.36
C LEU A 78 -4.44 4.86 2.44
N HIS A 79 -4.83 4.20 3.54
CA HIS A 79 -6.19 3.69 3.77
C HIS A 79 -7.33 4.71 3.51
N PRO A 80 -7.28 5.99 3.98
CA PRO A 80 -8.33 6.95 3.69
C PRO A 80 -8.44 7.30 2.19
N TYR A 81 -7.32 7.38 1.47
CA TYR A 81 -7.31 7.67 0.03
C TYR A 81 -7.83 6.49 -0.80
N ILE A 82 -7.50 5.27 -0.39
CA ILE A 82 -7.98 4.05 -1.01
C ILE A 82 -9.50 3.90 -0.80
N SER A 83 -9.99 4.18 0.41
CA SER A 83 -11.42 4.09 0.73
C SER A 83 -12.29 5.07 -0.07
N TYR A 84 -11.80 6.29 -0.35
CA TYR A 84 -12.50 7.25 -1.21
C TYR A 84 -12.61 6.75 -2.66
N TYR A 85 -11.53 6.17 -3.19
CA TYR A 85 -11.53 5.59 -4.54
C TYR A 85 -12.48 4.38 -4.64
N TYR A 86 -12.47 3.49 -3.65
CA TYR A 86 -13.43 2.37 -3.58
C TYR A 86 -14.87 2.83 -3.39
N GLN A 87 -15.13 3.87 -2.59
CA GLN A 87 -16.47 4.43 -2.45
C GLN A 87 -16.96 5.09 -3.74
N GLN A 88 -16.08 5.76 -4.49
CA GLN A 88 -16.44 6.37 -5.78
C GLN A 88 -16.72 5.31 -6.84
N LEU A 89 -15.94 4.22 -6.87
CA LEU A 89 -16.22 3.04 -7.70
C LEU A 89 -17.52 2.34 -7.29
N ASN A 90 -17.79 2.19 -5.99
CA ASN A 90 -19.04 1.60 -5.48
C ASN A 90 -20.25 2.49 -5.73
N GLN A 91 -20.11 3.82 -5.71
CA GLN A 91 -21.19 4.74 -6.08
C GLN A 91 -21.46 4.71 -7.58
N ALA A 92 -20.42 4.63 -8.42
CA ALA A 92 -20.56 4.41 -9.86
C ALA A 92 -21.20 3.04 -10.16
N ALA A 93 -20.77 1.98 -9.46
CA ALA A 93 -21.35 0.65 -9.55
C ALA A 93 -22.82 0.65 -9.09
N ASN A 94 -23.16 1.25 -7.95
CA ASN A 94 -24.53 1.34 -7.44
C ASN A 94 -25.47 2.16 -8.34
N ARG A 95 -24.95 3.15 -9.07
CA ARG A 95 -25.72 3.83 -10.12
C ARG A 95 -26.00 2.92 -11.33
N VAL A 96 -25.16 1.93 -11.59
CA VAL A 96 -25.36 0.90 -12.62
C VAL A 96 -26.24 -0.26 -12.12
N THR A 97 -26.18 -0.61 -10.83
CA THR A 97 -26.95 -1.73 -10.21
C THR A 97 -28.45 -1.47 -10.09
N LYS A 98 -28.95 -0.27 -10.41
CA LYS A 98 -30.41 -0.06 -10.62
C LYS A 98 -30.93 -0.75 -11.88
N ARG A 99 -30.07 -1.31 -12.72
CA ARG A 99 -30.50 -2.29 -13.73
C ARG A 99 -30.49 -3.67 -13.09
N PRO A 100 -31.63 -4.40 -13.08
CA PRO A 100 -31.64 -5.78 -12.63
C PRO A 100 -30.57 -6.53 -13.43
N VAL A 101 -29.57 -7.06 -12.74
CA VAL A 101 -28.58 -7.96 -13.32
C VAL A 101 -29.39 -9.17 -13.78
N PRO A 102 -29.51 -9.44 -15.10
CA PRO A 102 -30.15 -10.66 -15.54
C PRO A 102 -29.37 -11.83 -14.92
N GLU A 103 -30.07 -12.85 -14.44
CA GLU A 103 -29.45 -14.05 -13.90
C GLU A 103 -28.61 -14.74 -14.99
N LEU A 104 -27.37 -14.26 -15.16
CA LEU A 104 -26.41 -14.85 -16.08
C LEU A 104 -25.93 -16.16 -15.44
N SER A 105 -26.20 -17.26 -16.14
CA SER A 105 -25.58 -18.57 -15.90
C SER A 105 -24.07 -18.45 -15.71
N VAL A 106 -23.48 -19.31 -14.89
CA VAL A 106 -22.03 -19.43 -14.64
C VAL A 106 -21.21 -19.41 -15.94
N VAL A 107 -21.73 -20.05 -17.00
CA VAL A 107 -21.08 -20.12 -18.32
C VAL A 107 -20.89 -18.72 -18.94
N ASN A 108 -21.87 -17.83 -18.79
CA ASN A 108 -21.80 -16.47 -19.33
C ASN A 108 -20.79 -15.58 -18.56
N TRP A 109 -20.59 -15.83 -17.27
CA TRP A 109 -19.55 -15.14 -16.49
C TRP A 109 -18.14 -15.57 -16.92
N TRP A 110 -17.99 -16.85 -17.24
CA TRP A 110 -16.73 -17.40 -17.73
C TRP A 110 -16.36 -16.85 -19.11
N GLU A 111 -17.33 -16.78 -20.03
CA GLU A 111 -17.14 -16.19 -21.36
C GLU A 111 -16.77 -14.70 -21.28
N ARG A 112 -17.43 -13.94 -20.41
CA ARG A 112 -17.10 -12.53 -20.17
C ARG A 112 -15.70 -12.34 -19.59
N SER A 113 -15.29 -13.20 -18.65
CA SER A 113 -13.93 -13.17 -18.10
C SER A 113 -12.88 -13.34 -19.21
N GLN A 114 -13.08 -14.31 -20.10
CA GLN A 114 -12.16 -14.55 -21.22
C GLN A 114 -12.11 -13.36 -22.18
N ASN A 115 -13.26 -12.74 -22.48
CA ASN A 115 -13.30 -11.53 -23.29
C ASN A 115 -12.53 -10.37 -22.65
N TYR A 116 -12.67 -10.13 -21.34
CA TYR A 116 -11.92 -9.10 -20.64
C TYR A 116 -10.42 -9.39 -20.56
N GLN A 117 -10.05 -10.66 -20.41
CA GLN A 117 -8.66 -11.10 -20.46
C GLN A 117 -8.03 -10.82 -21.84
N GLN A 118 -8.74 -11.12 -22.93
CA GLN A 118 -8.29 -10.84 -24.30
C GLN A 118 -8.13 -9.33 -24.56
N GLN A 119 -8.90 -8.49 -23.86
CA GLN A 119 -8.80 -7.04 -23.91
C GLN A 119 -7.72 -6.46 -22.99
N GLY A 120 -6.99 -7.30 -22.24
CA GLY A 120 -5.98 -6.88 -21.26
C GLY A 120 -6.56 -6.25 -19.99
N ASN A 121 -7.88 -6.30 -19.80
CA ASN A 121 -8.55 -5.79 -18.59
C ASN A 121 -8.68 -6.89 -17.54
N TYR A 122 -7.58 -7.18 -16.87
CA TYR A 122 -7.51 -8.24 -15.86
C TYR A 122 -8.39 -7.97 -14.63
N THR A 123 -8.62 -6.70 -14.28
CA THR A 123 -9.46 -6.32 -13.13
C THR A 123 -10.90 -6.80 -13.32
N GLU A 124 -11.50 -6.51 -14.48
CA GLU A 124 -12.86 -6.94 -14.79
C GLU A 124 -12.94 -8.45 -15.09
N ALA A 125 -11.86 -9.05 -15.61
CA ALA A 125 -11.78 -10.51 -15.75
C ALA A 125 -11.87 -11.23 -14.40
N CYS A 126 -11.05 -10.83 -13.42
CA CYS A 126 -11.09 -11.36 -12.06
C CYS A 126 -12.45 -11.14 -11.40
N ARG A 127 -13.07 -9.98 -11.62
CA ARG A 127 -14.42 -9.69 -11.12
C ARG A 127 -15.48 -10.62 -11.71
N CYS A 128 -15.40 -10.91 -13.01
CA CYS A 128 -16.33 -11.84 -13.66
C CYS A 128 -16.19 -13.27 -13.09
N LEU A 129 -14.95 -13.71 -12.84
CA LEU A 129 -14.70 -15.01 -12.19
C LEU A 129 -15.28 -15.06 -10.78
N TYR A 130 -15.10 -13.98 -9.99
CA TYR A 130 -15.69 -13.88 -8.65
C TYR A 130 -17.22 -13.98 -8.68
N MET A 131 -17.87 -13.26 -9.61
CA MET A 131 -19.33 -13.31 -9.76
C MET A 131 -19.83 -14.69 -10.22
N GLY A 132 -19.10 -15.36 -11.12
CA GLY A 132 -19.41 -16.72 -11.57
C GLY A 132 -19.29 -17.74 -10.43
N MET A 133 -18.24 -17.62 -9.60
CA MET A 133 -18.07 -18.44 -8.41
C MET A 133 -19.24 -18.27 -7.44
N LEU A 134 -19.63 -17.03 -7.13
CA LEU A 134 -20.79 -16.76 -6.27
C LEU A 134 -22.10 -17.31 -6.84
N GLN A 135 -22.28 -17.32 -8.18
CA GLN A 135 -23.44 -17.98 -8.81
C GLN A 135 -23.36 -19.49 -8.61
N GLN A 136 -22.20 -20.10 -8.80
CA GLN A 136 -22.01 -21.54 -8.61
C GLN A 136 -22.28 -21.97 -7.15
N LEU A 137 -21.83 -21.19 -6.16
CA LEU A 137 -22.13 -21.44 -4.75
C LEU A 137 -23.64 -21.36 -4.44
N HIS A 138 -24.35 -20.48 -5.16
CA HIS A 138 -25.79 -20.36 -5.06
C HIS A 138 -26.51 -21.55 -5.69
N ASP A 139 -26.14 -21.91 -6.92
CA ASP A 139 -26.72 -23.01 -7.68
C ASP A 139 -26.48 -24.36 -6.97
N THR A 140 -25.36 -24.50 -6.25
CA THR A 140 -25.03 -25.69 -5.45
C THR A 140 -25.70 -25.71 -4.06
N GLY A 141 -26.46 -24.66 -3.70
CA GLY A 141 -27.18 -24.56 -2.43
C GLY A 141 -26.29 -24.35 -1.20
N ILE A 142 -25.00 -24.06 -1.39
CA ILE A 142 -24.04 -23.85 -0.31
C ILE A 142 -24.26 -22.48 0.36
N ALA A 143 -24.60 -21.45 -0.42
CA ALA A 143 -24.90 -20.12 0.10
C ALA A 143 -25.97 -19.40 -0.77
N PRO A 144 -27.06 -18.89 -0.20
CA PRO A 144 -28.05 -18.12 -0.96
C PRO A 144 -27.47 -16.79 -1.44
N ARG A 145 -27.61 -16.51 -2.74
CA ARG A 145 -27.15 -15.27 -3.37
C ARG A 145 -28.04 -14.12 -2.95
N HIS A 146 -27.58 -13.32 -1.99
CA HIS A 146 -28.21 -12.05 -1.67
C HIS A 146 -27.37 -10.91 -2.26
N PRO A 147 -27.93 -10.10 -3.19
CA PRO A 147 -27.22 -8.98 -3.80
C PRO A 147 -26.92 -7.85 -2.80
N SER A 148 -27.52 -7.90 -1.61
CA SER A 148 -27.28 -6.97 -0.51
C SER A 148 -26.26 -7.45 0.52
N ARG A 149 -25.74 -8.69 0.40
CA ARG A 149 -24.77 -9.22 1.37
C ARG A 149 -23.35 -8.76 1.06
N THR A 150 -22.62 -8.38 2.10
CA THR A 150 -21.19 -8.03 2.02
C THR A 150 -20.30 -9.24 2.28
N ASP A 151 -19.04 -9.21 1.82
CA ASP A 151 -18.10 -10.34 1.94
C ASP A 151 -17.92 -10.82 3.40
N GLY A 152 -18.06 -9.92 4.39
CA GLY A 152 -18.03 -10.28 5.81
C GLY A 152 -19.23 -11.11 6.28
N GLU A 153 -20.38 -10.99 5.63
CA GLU A 153 -21.59 -11.74 5.95
C GLU A 153 -21.58 -13.15 5.32
N TYR A 154 -20.78 -13.38 4.27
CA TYR A 154 -20.55 -14.71 3.73
C TYR A 154 -19.58 -15.55 4.58
N LEU A 155 -18.68 -14.91 5.33
CA LEU A 155 -17.75 -15.59 6.25
C LEU A 155 -18.42 -16.10 7.54
N GLN A 156 -19.68 -15.73 7.80
CA GLN A 156 -20.43 -16.11 9.00
C GLN A 156 -21.33 -17.35 8.81
N LEU A 157 -21.34 -17.96 7.61
CA LEU A 157 -22.01 -19.22 7.31
C LEU A 157 -21.05 -20.39 7.48
#